data_AF-A0AA50R403-F1
#
_entry.id   AF-A0AA50R403-F1
#
_cell.length_a   1.000
_cell.length_b   1.000
_cell.length_c   1.000
_cell.angle_alpha   90.00
_cell.angle_beta   90.00
_cell.angle_gamma   90.00
#
_symmetry.space_group_name_H-M   'P 1'
#
loop_
_entity.id
_entity.type
_entity.pdbx_description
1 polymer ?
#
loop_
_entity_poly.entity_id
_entity_poly.type
_entity_poly.pdbx_seq_one_letter_code
_entity_poly.pdbx_strand_id
1 'polypeptide(L)'
;IHKWSHTYFGLPTWVVWMQEWHIVLPRRHHRIHHVAPHETYFCITTGWLNWPLEKLQFWSTLETVIEALTGCKPRADDMKWAQKR
;
A
#
# COMPACT_ATOMS: atom_id res chain seq x y z
N ILE A 1 -0.60 12.87 -6.15
CA ILE A 1 -0.05 12.74 -4.78
C ILE A 1 0.85 11.51 -4.67
N HIS A 2 0.35 10.28 -4.87
CA HIS A 2 1.16 9.05 -4.87
C HIS A 2 2.45 9.11 -5.71
N LYS A 3 2.38 9.67 -6.93
CA LYS A 3 3.55 9.86 -7.81
C LYS A 3 4.71 10.61 -7.13
N TRP A 4 4.42 11.54 -6.23
CA TRP A 4 5.45 12.27 -5.47
C TRP A 4 6.21 11.37 -4.50
N SER A 5 5.59 10.31 -4.01
CA SER A 5 6.24 9.31 -3.15
C SER A 5 7.22 8.42 -3.93
N HIS A 6 7.17 8.44 -5.26
CA HIS A 6 8.14 7.80 -6.17
C HIS A 6 9.19 8.77 -6.73
N THR A 7 9.02 10.08 -6.52
CA THR A 7 9.86 11.11 -7.15
C THR A 7 10.92 11.60 -6.16
N TYR A 8 12.20 11.35 -6.43
CA TYR A 8 13.31 11.68 -5.52
C TYR A 8 13.87 13.10 -5.73
N PHE A 9 13.88 13.57 -6.97
CA PHE A 9 14.46 14.86 -7.37
C PHE A 9 13.41 15.75 -8.04
N GLY A 10 13.58 17.08 -7.96
CA GLY A 10 12.73 18.04 -8.66
C GLY A 10 11.32 18.22 -8.08
N LEU A 11 11.09 17.78 -6.83
CA LEU A 11 9.84 18.12 -6.14
C LEU A 11 9.89 19.56 -5.60
N PRO A 12 8.77 20.30 -5.67
CA PRO A 12 8.65 21.59 -4.98
C PRO A 12 8.90 21.43 -3.47
N THR A 13 9.55 22.43 -2.86
CA THR A 13 9.91 22.40 -1.44
C THR A 13 8.70 22.14 -0.53
N TRP A 14 7.55 22.74 -0.82
CA TRP A 14 6.34 22.54 -0.03
C TRP A 14 5.83 21.08 -0.05
N VAL A 15 6.04 20.35 -1.14
CA VAL A 15 5.68 18.92 -1.23
C VAL A 15 6.57 18.10 -0.30
N VAL A 16 7.87 18.38 -0.29
CA VAL A 16 8.82 17.72 0.61
C VAL A 16 8.44 17.99 2.07
N TRP A 17 8.12 19.24 2.40
CA TRP A 17 7.64 19.59 3.74
C TRP A 17 6.37 18.82 4.12
N MET A 18 5.37 18.75 3.24
CA MET A 18 4.16 17.97 3.50
C MET A 18 4.47 16.47 3.69
N GLN A 19 5.49 15.92 3.02
CA GLN A 19 5.93 14.54 3.24
C GLN A 19 6.60 14.35 4.60
N GLU A 20 7.48 15.26 5.02
CA GLU A 20 8.13 15.20 6.35
C GLU A 20 7.12 15.32 7.49
N TRP A 21 6.12 16.21 7.34
CA TRP A 21 5.02 16.38 8.30
C TRP A 21 3.90 15.33 8.14
N HIS A 22 4.10 14.32 7.30
CA HIS A 22 3.16 13.22 7.06
C HIS A 22 1.77 13.68 6.60
N ILE A 23 1.62 14.89 6.07
CA ILE A 23 0.36 15.40 5.48
C ILE A 23 0.05 14.64 4.19
N VAL A 24 1.07 14.32 3.41
CA VAL A 24 1.00 13.46 2.22
C VAL A 24 1.99 12.30 2.36
N LEU A 25 1.75 11.20 1.64
CA LEU A 25 2.49 9.95 1.86
C LEU A 25 4.03 10.12 1.74
N PRO A 26 4.79 9.90 2.83
CA PRO A 26 6.25 9.92 2.78
C PRO A 26 6.80 8.77 1.92
N ARG A 27 7.91 9.01 1.22
CA ARG A 27 8.58 8.02 0.35
C ARG A 27 8.95 6.74 1.12
N ARG A 28 9.45 6.88 2.34
CA ARG A 28 9.84 5.72 3.19
C ARG A 28 8.64 4.86 3.55
N HIS A 29 7.52 5.48 3.89
CA HIS A 29 6.27 4.79 4.22
C HIS A 29 5.74 4.08 2.97
N HIS A 30 5.72 4.79 1.85
CA HIS A 30 5.33 4.25 0.55
C HIS A 30 6.15 3.02 0.12
N ARG A 31 7.45 3.02 0.43
CA ARG A 31 8.33 1.88 0.11
C ARG A 31 7.82 0.56 0.70
N ILE A 32 7.20 0.58 1.88
CA ILE A 32 6.73 -0.65 2.54
C ILE A 32 5.70 -1.38 1.67
N HIS A 33 4.79 -0.63 1.05
CA HIS A 33 3.79 -1.17 0.12
C HIS A 33 4.43 -1.82 -1.13
N HIS A 34 5.62 -1.38 -1.55
CA HIS A 34 6.36 -1.96 -2.69
C HIS A 34 7.21 -3.19 -2.31
N VAL A 35 7.25 -3.57 -1.04
CA VAL A 35 7.98 -4.76 -0.60
C VAL A 35 7.05 -5.98 -0.71
N ALA A 36 7.55 -7.03 -1.35
CA ALA A 36 6.86 -8.32 -1.38
C ALA A 36 6.51 -8.77 0.06
N PRO A 37 5.29 -9.28 0.31
CA PRO A 37 4.34 -9.79 -0.69
C PRO A 37 3.35 -8.75 -1.26
N HIS A 38 3.51 -7.45 -1.00
CA HIS A 38 2.61 -6.36 -1.44
C HIS A 38 1.19 -6.40 -0.82
N GLU A 39 1.05 -7.03 0.34
CA GLU A 39 -0.24 -7.28 1.00
C GLU A 39 -0.51 -6.33 2.16
N THR A 40 0.27 -5.27 2.28
CA THR A 40 0.20 -4.36 3.41
C THR A 40 0.28 -2.91 2.94
N TYR A 41 -0.08 -1.99 3.83
CA TYR A 41 0.13 -0.56 3.63
C TYR A 41 -0.63 0.03 2.41
N PHE A 42 -1.87 -0.40 2.19
CA PHE A 42 -2.69 -0.02 1.03
C PHE A 42 -3.13 1.45 0.97
N CYS A 43 -3.02 2.23 2.06
CA CYS A 43 -3.41 3.64 2.08
C CYS A 43 -2.32 4.53 1.45
N ILE A 44 -2.24 4.52 0.12
CA ILE A 44 -1.11 5.08 -0.65
C ILE A 44 -1.18 6.60 -0.95
N THR A 45 -2.12 7.34 -0.35
CA THR A 45 -2.26 8.80 -0.54
C THR A 45 -1.69 9.60 0.62
N THR A 46 -2.09 9.26 1.85
CA THR A 46 -1.63 9.92 3.09
C THR A 46 -0.92 8.95 4.05
N GLY A 47 -1.27 7.66 4.02
CA GLY A 47 -0.66 6.64 4.87
C GLY A 47 -1.14 6.60 6.33
N TRP A 48 -1.98 7.54 6.77
CA TRP A 48 -2.42 7.63 8.17
C TRP A 48 -3.07 6.36 8.69
N LEU A 49 -3.90 5.75 7.84
CA LEU A 49 -4.65 4.56 8.21
C LEU A 49 -3.84 3.27 8.07
N ASN A 50 -2.63 3.30 7.52
CA ASN A 50 -1.84 2.08 7.41
C ASN A 50 -1.52 1.51 8.80
N TRP A 51 -0.93 2.30 9.71
CA TRP A 51 -0.60 1.81 11.05
C TRP A 51 -1.79 1.20 11.82
N PRO A 52 -2.96 1.87 11.94
CA PRO A 52 -4.09 1.29 12.65
C PRO A 52 -4.68 0.06 11.93
N LEU A 53 -4.79 0.07 10.60
CA LEU A 53 -5.36 -1.07 9.85
C LEU A 53 -4.44 -2.29 9.87
N GLU A 54 -3.13 -2.09 9.83
CA GLU A 54 -2.16 -3.18 10.00
C GLU A 54 -2.23 -3.76 11.42
N LYS A 55 -2.37 -2.91 12.45
CA LYS A 55 -2.54 -3.37 13.84
C LYS A 55 -3.81 -4.18 14.05
N LEU A 56 -4.86 -3.89 13.29
CA LEU A 56 -6.13 -4.61 13.32
C LEU A 56 -6.15 -5.84 12.40
N GLN A 57 -5.07 -6.09 11.64
CA GLN A 57 -5.04 -7.07 10.55
C GLN A 57 -6.27 -6.96 9.62
N PHE A 58 -6.70 -5.72 9.38
CA PHE A 58 -7.98 -5.43 8.76
C PHE A 58 -8.11 -6.09 7.38
N TRP A 59 -7.05 -6.01 6.56
CA TRP A 59 -7.05 -6.52 5.20
C TRP A 59 -7.09 -8.05 5.12
N SER A 60 -6.23 -8.74 5.88
CA SER A 60 -6.25 -10.21 5.95
C SER A 60 -7.56 -10.75 6.52
N THR A 61 -8.14 -10.03 7.49
CA THR A 61 -9.47 -10.36 8.02
C THR A 61 -10.54 -10.20 6.96
N LEU A 62 -10.51 -9.11 6.20
CA LEU A 62 -11.45 -8.86 5.11
C LEU A 62 -11.33 -9.93 4.00
N GLU A 63 -10.11 -10.30 3.61
CA GLU A 63 -9.86 -11.40 2.68
C GLU A 63 -10.48 -12.71 3.19
N THR A 64 -10.30 -13.03 4.47
CA THR A 64 -10.87 -14.24 5.10
C THR A 64 -12.40 -14.22 5.07
N VAL A 65 -13.01 -13.07 5.36
CA VAL A 65 -14.48 -12.90 5.31
C VAL A 65 -14.98 -13.06 3.87
N ILE A 66 -14.32 -12.48 2.89
CA ILE A 66 -14.70 -12.61 1.48
C ILE A 66 -14.58 -14.07 1.03
N GLU A 67 -13.49 -14.76 1.35
CA GLU A 67 -13.33 -16.18 1.04
C GLU A 67 -14.41 -17.03 1.70
N ALA A 68 -14.74 -16.77 2.98
CA ALA A 68 -15.80 -17.51 3.68
C ALA A 68 -17.19 -17.31 3.07
N LEU A 69 -17.49 -16.10 2.56
CA LEU A 69 -18.80 -15.78 1.98
C LEU A 69 -18.94 -16.21 0.52
N THR A 70 -17.83 -16.23 -0.24
CA THR A 70 -17.86 -16.41 -1.70
C THR A 70 -17.15 -17.67 -2.19
N GLY A 71 -16.28 -18.27 -1.37
CA GLY A 71 -15.36 -19.33 -1.77
C GLY A 71 -14.20 -18.87 -2.66
N CYS A 72 -14.12 -17.58 -2.99
CA CYS A 72 -13.02 -17.02 -3.79
C CYS A 72 -11.76 -16.88 -2.95
N LYS A 73 -10.74 -17.70 -3.25
CA LYS A 73 -9.44 -17.61 -2.59
C LYS A 73 -8.74 -16.29 -2.95
N PRO A 74 -8.24 -15.52 -1.96
CA PRO A 74 -7.43 -14.34 -2.26
C PRO A 74 -6.20 -14.75 -3.06
N ARG A 75 -5.82 -13.91 -4.04
CA ARG A 75 -4.57 -14.08 -4.81
C ARG A 75 -4.44 -15.41 -5.57
N ALA A 76 -5.55 -16.09 -5.88
CA ALA A 76 -5.54 -17.37 -6.60
C ALA A 76 -4.98 -17.28 -8.02
N ASP A 77 -4.84 -16.08 -8.55
CA ASP A 77 -4.31 -15.76 -9.87
C ASP A 77 -2.95 -15.05 -9.84
N ASP A 78 -2.31 -14.88 -8.67
CA ASP A 78 -1.04 -14.15 -8.57
C ASP A 78 0.06 -14.72 -9.48
N MET A 79 0.09 -16.04 -9.65
CA MET A 79 1.06 -16.69 -10.53
C MET A 79 0.62 -16.75 -11.99
N LYS A 80 -0.63 -16.40 -12.32
CA LYS A 80 -1.12 -16.41 -13.71
C LYS A 80 -0.51 -15.27 -14.53
N TRP A 81 -0.24 -14.13 -13.91
CA TRP A 81 0.42 -12.98 -14.55
C TRP A 81 1.95 -13.03 -14.45
N ALA A 82 2.51 -13.77 -13.49
CA ALA A 82 3.96 -13.96 -13.34
C ALA A 82 4.59 -14.87 -14.43
N GLN A 83 3.76 -15.60 -15.17
CA GLN A 83 4.21 -16.42 -16.29
C GLN A 83 4.56 -15.53 -17.49
N LYS A 84 5.86 -15.39 -17.78
CA LYS A 84 6.31 -14.86 -19.07
C LYS A 84 5.81 -15.79 -20.19
N ARG A 85 5.10 -15.22 -21.16
CA ARG A 85 4.99 -15.81 -22.50
C ARG A 85 6.33 -15.71 -23.22
#